data_AF-A0A8J4GA44-F1
#
_entry.id   AF-A0A8J4GA44-F1
#
_cell.length_a   1.000
_cell.length_b   1.000
_cell.length_c   1.000
_cell.angle_alpha   90.00
_cell.angle_beta   90.00
_cell.angle_gamma   90.00
#
_symmetry.space_group_name_H-M   'P 1'
#
loop_
_entity.id
_entity.type
_entity.pdbx_description
1 polymer ?
#
loop_
_entity_poly.entity_id
_entity_poly.type
_entity_poly.pdbx_seq_one_letter_code
_entity_poly.pdbx_strand_id
1 'polypeptide(L)'
;MSTTRAPLTTGRFLGCVMDPPTRKPAIPYLAILINLQPRFVVTSILPGSLTSMIMCPRKQTGDLPTLRDWIEVFRKSIPTFKIHALTDLNVLEELREAAAHRFGVDFNAALDALLETPTAPAPGHPDSHPVNCYTLCKLREDCLHAAGFRDIFAAVKTAENDRALQLLPSVIRELDELVGGFSAELELALRGVFAGNIFDLGAAASAELHAAGGGAFASTRAQLLPRPWAVDNLDEVLAVVRGTRGARWRQAALFVDNAGPDVVLGMLPLARVLLKAGTKVLLMANRGPTINDITAEELVQLLRQAAELDGLLRMAVASENIRVVCSGSDLPVIDLTQLSKEAVDATADCDLIILEGMGRAIETNLYARFTCDSLKLGMIKHPEVAAHFSKRLYDCVCKFDQAAQQASPVRVKG
;
A
#
# COMPACT_ATOMS: atom_id res chain seq x y z
N MET A 1 63.29 31.50 -57.81
CA MET A 1 63.78 31.16 -56.46
C MET A 1 64.11 32.45 -55.74
N SER A 2 63.59 32.59 -54.51
CA SER A 2 63.92 33.64 -53.53
C SER A 2 63.52 35.08 -53.88
N THR A 3 62.75 35.70 -52.98
CA THR A 3 62.90 37.07 -52.41
C THR A 3 61.52 37.58 -51.98
N THR A 4 61.19 37.52 -50.68
CA THR A 4 61.30 38.60 -49.66
C THR A 4 60.43 39.84 -49.91
N ARG A 5 59.47 40.10 -49.00
CA ARG A 5 59.51 41.24 -48.06
C ARG A 5 58.35 41.24 -47.05
N ALA A 6 58.69 41.78 -45.89
CA ALA A 6 57.96 42.00 -44.64
C ALA A 6 56.84 43.06 -44.72
N PRO A 7 56.36 43.63 -43.59
CA PRO A 7 55.58 43.05 -42.48
C PRO A 7 54.28 43.85 -42.25
N LEU A 8 53.42 43.48 -41.30
CA LEU A 8 52.67 44.44 -40.46
C LEU A 8 51.89 43.73 -39.33
N THR A 9 52.11 44.24 -38.12
CA THR A 9 51.40 43.92 -36.88
C THR A 9 50.17 44.82 -36.70
N THR A 10 49.23 44.29 -35.91
CA THR A 10 48.21 44.92 -35.05
C THR A 10 46.76 44.93 -35.53
N GLY A 11 45.91 44.36 -34.67
CA GLY A 11 44.45 44.31 -34.77
C GLY A 11 43.86 43.25 -33.84
N ARG A 12 44.07 43.37 -32.51
CA ARG A 12 43.24 42.66 -31.50
C ARG A 12 41.92 43.42 -31.36
N PHE A 13 40.78 42.72 -31.34
CA PHE A 13 39.99 42.52 -30.12
C PHE A 13 38.68 41.75 -30.36
N LEU A 14 38.45 40.76 -29.47
CA LEU A 14 37.17 40.16 -29.01
C LEU A 14 36.22 39.59 -30.09
N GLY A 15 35.83 38.32 -30.11
CA GLY A 15 35.85 37.26 -29.11
C GLY A 15 34.69 36.31 -29.47
N CYS A 16 35.03 35.09 -29.88
CA CYS A 16 34.12 34.01 -30.29
C CYS A 16 33.12 33.61 -29.19
N VAL A 17 31.84 33.46 -29.57
CA VAL A 17 31.00 32.32 -29.14
C VAL A 17 30.17 31.89 -30.35
N MET A 18 30.35 30.64 -30.78
CA MET A 18 29.71 30.03 -31.93
C MET A 18 28.46 29.25 -31.50
N ASP A 19 27.36 29.43 -32.21
CA ASP A 19 26.15 28.59 -32.13
C ASP A 19 26.44 27.14 -32.57
N PRO A 20 25.72 26.14 -32.04
CA PRO A 20 25.92 24.73 -32.37
C PRO A 20 25.08 24.27 -33.58
N PRO A 21 25.61 23.39 -34.45
CA PRO A 21 24.82 22.68 -35.45
C PRO A 21 24.52 21.23 -35.02
N THR A 22 23.23 20.91 -35.04
CA THR A 22 22.57 19.63 -35.39
C THR A 22 23.39 18.33 -35.46
N ARG A 23 23.01 17.35 -34.63
CA ARG A 23 22.93 15.91 -34.97
C ARG A 23 21.73 15.25 -34.28
N LYS A 24 20.85 14.62 -35.05
CA LYS A 24 20.01 13.46 -34.65
C LYS A 24 20.72 12.18 -35.18
N PRO A 25 20.35 10.93 -34.80
CA PRO A 25 19.22 10.48 -33.96
C PRO A 25 19.59 9.44 -32.86
N ALA A 26 18.74 9.29 -31.83
CA ALA A 26 18.64 8.05 -31.05
C ALA A 26 17.25 7.93 -30.36
N ILE A 27 16.43 7.02 -30.92
CA ILE A 27 15.43 6.10 -30.34
C ILE A 27 14.49 6.59 -29.21
N PRO A 28 13.16 6.45 -29.36
CA PRO A 28 12.20 6.80 -28.31
C PRO A 28 12.33 5.84 -27.12
N TYR A 29 12.51 6.37 -25.91
CA TYR A 29 12.18 5.59 -24.72
C TYR A 29 10.67 5.32 -24.74
N LEU A 30 10.34 4.09 -25.11
CA LEU A 30 9.05 3.47 -24.96
C LEU A 30 8.79 3.30 -23.45
N ALA A 31 8.32 4.35 -22.79
CA ALA A 31 7.68 4.22 -21.49
C ALA A 31 6.23 3.80 -21.76
N ILE A 32 5.92 2.53 -21.50
CA ILE A 32 4.54 2.08 -21.36
C ILE A 32 3.97 2.84 -20.16
N LEU A 33 3.26 3.91 -20.50
CA LEU A 33 2.46 4.74 -19.63
C LEU A 33 1.34 3.89 -19.05
N ILE A 34 1.46 3.49 -17.78
CA ILE A 34 0.27 3.31 -16.95
C ILE A 34 -0.29 4.73 -16.77
N ASN A 35 -1.49 4.91 -17.31
CA ASN A 35 -2.11 6.17 -17.72
C ASN A 35 -2.56 7.02 -16.50
N LEU A 36 -1.61 7.57 -15.76
CA LEU A 36 -1.88 8.59 -14.74
C LEU A 36 -2.03 9.95 -15.46
N GLN A 37 -3.27 10.35 -15.77
CA GLN A 37 -3.55 11.68 -16.29
C GLN A 37 -2.98 12.78 -15.35
N PRO A 38 -2.55 13.93 -15.91
CA PRO A 38 -1.72 14.91 -15.21
C PRO A 38 -2.56 15.74 -14.24
N ARG A 39 -2.75 15.21 -13.03
CA ARG A 39 -3.08 15.91 -11.78
C ARG A 39 -3.03 14.92 -10.59
N PHE A 40 -2.11 13.96 -10.66
CA PHE A 40 -1.82 13.08 -9.53
C PHE A 40 -1.11 13.90 -8.45
N VAL A 41 -1.83 14.19 -7.38
CA VAL A 41 -1.24 14.60 -6.11
C VAL A 41 -1.26 13.34 -5.26
N VAL A 42 -0.10 12.79 -4.96
CA VAL A 42 0.08 11.86 -3.83
C VAL A 42 -0.19 12.71 -2.59
N THR A 43 -1.46 12.78 -2.16
CA THR A 43 -1.94 13.12 -0.81
C THR A 43 -3.47 13.21 -0.84
N SER A 44 -4.18 12.17 -0.41
CA SER A 44 -5.62 12.25 -0.13
C SER A 44 -5.96 12.67 1.30
N ILE A 45 -4.99 13.12 2.11
CA ILE A 45 -5.20 14.00 3.27
C ILE A 45 -3.96 14.89 3.41
N LEU A 46 -4.07 16.18 3.06
CA LEU A 46 -3.16 17.22 3.55
C LEU A 46 -3.77 17.78 4.84
N PRO A 47 -3.09 17.73 5.99
CA PRO A 47 -3.55 18.39 7.18
C PRO A 47 -3.29 19.90 7.01
N GLY A 48 -4.37 20.66 6.80
CA GLY A 48 -4.34 22.13 6.86
C GLY A 48 -4.73 22.89 5.58
N SER A 49 -5.08 22.26 4.46
CA SER A 49 -5.62 22.98 3.28
C SER A 49 -7.13 22.78 3.10
N LEU A 50 -7.91 23.75 3.61
CA LEU A 50 -9.32 23.93 3.30
C LEU A 50 -9.51 24.27 1.81
N THR A 51 -9.78 23.27 0.96
CA THR A 51 -10.74 23.43 -0.13
C THR A 51 -11.30 22.08 -0.56
N SER A 52 -12.59 21.90 -0.30
CA SER A 52 -13.37 20.76 -0.74
C SER A 52 -13.41 20.67 -2.26
N MET A 53 -12.93 19.56 -2.83
CA MET A 53 -13.57 18.95 -3.99
C MET A 53 -13.56 17.43 -3.82
N ILE A 54 -14.35 16.97 -2.85
CA ILE A 54 -14.99 15.67 -2.94
C ILE A 54 -16.21 15.92 -3.84
N MET A 55 -16.20 15.43 -5.09
CA MET A 55 -17.45 15.16 -5.78
C MET A 55 -18.05 13.90 -5.16
N CYS A 56 -18.56 14.05 -3.93
CA CYS A 56 -19.57 13.18 -3.35
C CYS A 56 -20.83 14.06 -3.29
N PRO A 57 -21.97 13.68 -3.88
CA PRO A 57 -23.17 14.53 -3.96
C PRO A 57 -23.83 14.84 -2.61
N ARG A 58 -23.19 14.56 -1.47
CA ARG A 58 -23.75 14.82 -0.13
C ARG A 58 -22.83 15.74 0.65
N LYS A 59 -23.26 16.99 0.79
CA LYS A 59 -22.77 17.94 1.79
C LYS A 59 -22.85 17.26 3.17
N GLN A 60 -21.75 16.73 3.69
CA GLN A 60 -21.65 16.44 5.12
C GLN A 60 -20.97 17.64 5.79
N THR A 61 -21.76 18.32 6.63
CA THR A 61 -21.40 19.51 7.40
C THR A 61 -20.93 19.11 8.81
N GLY A 62 -19.91 18.24 8.91
CA GLY A 62 -19.30 17.86 10.19
C GLY A 62 -17.88 18.44 10.34
N ASP A 63 -17.44 18.62 11.59
CA ASP A 63 -16.05 18.97 11.90
C ASP A 63 -15.12 17.84 11.43
N LEU A 64 -14.37 18.08 10.35
CA LEU A 64 -13.33 17.18 9.88
C LEU A 64 -12.09 17.28 10.81
N PRO A 65 -11.28 16.22 10.94
CA PRO A 65 -10.07 16.26 11.76
C PRO A 65 -9.10 17.36 11.31
N THR A 66 -8.53 18.05 12.28
CA THR A 66 -7.51 19.09 12.09
C THR A 66 -6.11 18.48 11.95
N LEU A 67 -5.12 19.29 11.56
CA LEU A 67 -3.69 18.89 11.61
C LEU A 67 -3.31 18.35 13.00
N ARG A 68 -3.81 19.00 14.06
CA ARG A 68 -3.54 18.59 15.44
C ARG A 68 -4.06 17.19 15.70
N ASP A 69 -5.29 16.88 15.28
CA ASP A 69 -5.89 15.55 15.47
C ASP A 69 -5.03 14.47 14.79
N TRP A 70 -4.58 14.72 13.55
CA TRP A 70 -3.68 13.80 12.84
C TRP A 70 -2.32 13.63 13.52
N ILE A 71 -1.68 14.71 13.98
CA ILE A 71 -0.42 14.60 14.73
C ILE A 71 -0.62 13.81 16.02
N GLU A 72 -1.75 13.98 16.70
CA GLU A 72 -2.08 13.22 17.91
C GLU A 72 -2.31 11.73 17.64
N VAL A 73 -2.80 11.32 16.46
CA VAL A 73 -2.85 9.91 16.05
C VAL A 73 -1.46 9.29 16.08
N PHE A 74 -0.48 9.94 15.46
CA PHE A 74 0.90 9.48 15.44
C PHE A 74 1.54 9.54 16.84
N ARG A 75 1.29 10.60 17.61
CA ARG A 75 1.81 10.74 18.98
C ARG A 75 1.32 9.62 19.89
N LYS A 76 0.03 9.26 19.81
CA LYS A 76 -0.57 8.16 20.60
C LYS A 76 0.03 6.78 20.29
N SER A 77 0.69 6.60 19.14
CA SER A 77 1.36 5.34 18.81
C SER A 77 2.68 5.13 19.57
N ILE A 78 3.32 6.20 20.06
CA ILE A 78 4.66 6.16 20.68
C ILE A 78 4.79 5.10 21.78
N PRO A 79 3.86 4.98 22.77
CA PRO A 79 3.99 3.97 23.83
C PRO A 79 4.02 2.54 23.30
N THR A 80 3.15 2.19 22.36
CA THR A 80 3.10 0.86 21.74
C THR A 80 4.38 0.55 20.98
N PHE A 81 4.87 1.50 20.19
CA PHE A 81 6.14 1.35 19.47
C PHE A 81 7.32 1.18 20.42
N LYS A 82 7.35 1.90 21.55
CA LYS A 82 8.38 1.71 22.57
C LYS A 82 8.34 0.30 23.18
N ILE A 83 7.16 -0.26 23.43
CA ILE A 83 7.03 -1.64 23.94
C ILE A 83 7.62 -2.64 22.95
N HIS A 84 7.26 -2.52 21.67
CA HIS A 84 7.77 -3.40 20.62
C HIS A 84 9.28 -3.22 20.40
N ALA A 85 9.79 -2.00 20.51
CA ALA A 85 11.22 -1.69 20.39
C ALA A 85 12.09 -2.45 21.42
N LEU A 86 11.54 -2.80 22.60
CA LEU A 86 12.26 -3.62 23.59
C LEU A 86 12.50 -5.06 23.13
N THR A 87 11.78 -5.52 22.10
CA THR A 87 11.90 -6.87 21.54
C THR A 87 12.81 -6.95 20.32
N ASP A 88 13.30 -5.81 19.80
CA ASP A 88 14.17 -5.78 18.61
C ASP A 88 15.58 -6.27 18.95
N LEU A 89 15.96 -7.40 18.35
CA LEU A 89 17.27 -8.05 18.55
C LEU A 89 18.42 -7.34 17.82
N ASN A 90 18.14 -6.36 16.96
CA ASN A 90 19.18 -5.57 16.28
C ASN A 90 19.85 -4.56 17.23
N VAL A 91 19.23 -4.27 18.37
CA VAL A 91 19.80 -3.42 19.43
C VAL A 91 20.19 -4.32 20.61
N LEU A 92 21.39 -4.09 21.17
CA LEU A 92 21.87 -4.82 22.35
C LEU A 92 20.92 -4.62 23.53
N GLU A 93 20.65 -5.68 24.28
CA GLU A 93 19.62 -5.72 25.33
C GLU A 93 19.80 -4.59 26.36
N GLU A 94 21.04 -4.36 26.80
CA GLU A 94 21.40 -3.30 27.74
C GLU A 94 21.22 -1.87 27.21
N LEU A 95 21.09 -1.70 25.88
CA LEU A 95 20.90 -0.41 25.22
C LEU A 95 19.45 -0.17 24.76
N ARG A 96 18.60 -1.21 24.71
CA ARG A 96 17.24 -1.14 24.12
C ARG A 96 16.35 -0.13 24.82
N GLU A 97 16.32 -0.12 26.14
CA GLU A 97 15.46 0.82 26.89
C GLU A 97 15.84 2.28 26.62
N ALA A 98 17.14 2.58 26.64
CA ALA A 98 17.65 3.91 26.34
C ALA A 98 17.37 4.32 24.88
N ALA A 99 17.53 3.40 23.94
CA ALA A 99 17.21 3.63 22.53
C ALA A 99 15.71 3.87 22.30
N ALA A 100 14.83 3.07 22.92
CA ALA A 100 13.38 3.23 22.85
C ALA A 100 12.93 4.54 23.49
N HIS A 101 13.55 4.95 24.60
CA HIS A 101 13.32 6.26 25.19
C HIS A 101 13.71 7.39 24.23
N ARG A 102 14.91 7.31 23.61
CA ARG A 102 15.38 8.28 22.62
C ARG A 102 14.42 8.41 21.44
N PHE A 103 14.00 7.29 20.83
CA PHE A 103 12.98 7.29 19.77
C PHE A 103 11.73 8.09 20.19
N GLY A 104 11.18 7.81 21.37
CA GLY A 104 9.96 8.46 21.83
C GLY A 104 10.13 9.97 22.04
N VAL A 105 11.29 10.40 22.57
CA VAL A 105 11.61 11.83 22.75
C VAL A 105 11.76 12.53 21.40
N ASP A 106 12.58 11.97 20.51
CA ASP A 106 12.94 12.59 19.23
C ASP A 106 11.71 12.69 18.32
N PHE A 107 10.92 11.62 18.21
CA PHE A 107 9.71 11.63 17.40
C PHE A 107 8.67 12.60 17.96
N ASN A 108 8.46 12.64 19.28
CA ASN A 108 7.53 13.58 19.90
C ASN A 108 7.96 15.05 19.68
N ALA A 109 9.25 15.35 19.78
CA ALA A 109 9.79 16.69 19.51
C ALA A 109 9.61 17.10 18.04
N ALA A 110 9.79 16.17 17.10
CA ALA A 110 9.53 16.43 15.69
C ALA A 110 8.05 16.72 15.42
N LEU A 111 7.14 15.97 16.06
CA LEU A 111 5.69 16.22 15.99
C LEU A 111 5.31 17.59 16.60
N ASP A 112 5.92 17.98 17.72
CA ASP A 112 5.73 19.31 18.32
C ASP A 112 6.17 20.42 17.36
N ALA A 113 7.32 20.27 16.72
CA ALA A 113 7.82 21.25 15.74
C ALA A 113 6.88 21.42 14.54
N LEU A 114 6.27 20.32 14.05
CA LEU A 114 5.27 20.38 12.96
C LEU A 114 3.98 21.08 13.39
N LEU A 115 3.59 21.03 14.68
CA LEU A 115 2.46 21.80 15.20
C LEU A 115 2.77 23.28 15.34
N GLU A 116 3.99 23.60 15.78
CA GLU A 116 4.43 24.98 15.99
C GLU A 116 4.63 25.72 14.66
N THR A 117 5.24 25.06 13.67
CA THR A 117 5.49 25.63 12.34
C THR A 117 5.04 24.69 11.22
N PRO A 118 3.73 24.58 10.93
CA PRO A 118 3.17 23.62 9.95
C PRO A 118 3.66 23.79 8.51
N THR A 119 4.20 24.96 8.17
CA THR A 119 4.67 25.32 6.82
C THR A 119 6.14 25.01 6.60
N ALA A 120 6.82 24.40 7.57
CA ALA A 120 8.23 24.03 7.52
C ALA A 120 8.42 22.56 7.90
N PRO A 121 9.48 21.90 7.41
CA PRO A 121 9.85 20.57 7.90
C PRO A 121 10.30 20.62 9.36
N ALA A 122 10.11 19.51 10.07
CA ALA A 122 10.66 19.29 11.41
C ALA A 122 12.21 19.38 11.37
N PRO A 123 12.85 19.98 12.39
CA PRO A 123 14.31 20.06 12.48
C PRO A 123 14.98 18.70 12.34
N GLY A 124 15.97 18.59 11.43
CA GLY A 124 16.67 17.33 11.15
C GLY A 124 15.94 16.36 10.21
N HIS A 125 14.70 16.67 9.81
CA HIS A 125 13.86 15.81 8.98
C HIS A 125 13.32 16.57 7.76
N PRO A 126 14.14 16.87 6.74
CA PRO A 126 13.74 17.70 5.59
C PRO A 126 12.56 17.12 4.79
N ASP A 127 12.39 15.79 4.79
CA ASP A 127 11.32 15.09 4.06
C ASP A 127 9.98 15.05 4.83
N SER A 128 9.91 15.65 6.01
CA SER A 128 8.67 15.72 6.82
C SER A 128 7.63 16.72 6.27
N HIS A 129 7.95 17.43 5.18
CA HIS A 129 7.08 18.43 4.55
C HIS A 129 6.88 18.14 3.05
N PRO A 130 5.66 18.34 2.48
CA PRO A 130 4.43 18.77 3.15
C PRO A 130 3.95 17.74 4.16
N VAL A 131 3.39 18.20 5.29
CA VAL A 131 2.84 17.27 6.28
C VAL A 131 1.68 16.53 5.64
N ASN A 132 1.69 15.20 5.75
CA ASN A 132 0.63 14.29 5.33
C ASN A 132 0.90 12.92 5.94
N CYS A 133 0.00 11.94 5.73
CA CYS A 133 0.18 10.62 6.31
C CYS A 133 1.51 9.97 5.88
N TYR A 134 1.90 10.07 4.61
CA TYR A 134 3.15 9.52 4.11
C TYR A 134 4.38 10.12 4.81
N THR A 135 4.45 11.45 4.91
CA THR A 135 5.60 12.11 5.54
C THR A 135 5.65 11.91 7.05
N LEU A 136 4.50 11.76 7.72
CA LEU A 136 4.43 11.41 9.14
C LEU A 136 4.84 9.95 9.41
N CYS A 137 4.44 8.99 8.57
CA CYS A 137 4.93 7.62 8.63
C CYS A 137 6.45 7.57 8.43
N LYS A 138 6.95 8.27 7.39
CA LYS A 138 8.38 8.35 7.12
C LYS A 138 9.15 8.95 8.30
N LEU A 139 8.65 10.03 8.89
CA LEU A 139 9.27 10.66 10.07
C LEU A 139 9.41 9.67 11.23
N ARG A 140 8.36 8.87 11.51
CA ARG A 140 8.40 7.84 12.55
C ARG A 140 9.49 6.80 12.27
N GLU A 141 9.54 6.26 11.05
CA GLU A 141 10.54 5.26 10.67
C GLU A 141 11.96 5.84 10.71
N ASP A 142 12.16 7.08 10.26
CA ASP A 142 13.46 7.77 10.36
C ASP A 142 13.91 7.92 11.82
N CYS A 143 13.00 8.25 12.75
CA CYS A 143 13.30 8.30 14.18
C CYS A 143 13.64 6.93 14.79
N LEU A 144 12.93 5.85 14.40
CA LEU A 144 13.26 4.48 14.83
C LEU A 144 14.63 4.04 14.34
N HIS A 145 14.92 4.28 13.06
CA HIS A 145 16.21 3.96 12.45
C HIS A 145 17.35 4.75 13.08
N ALA A 146 17.15 6.05 13.37
CA ALA A 146 18.13 6.87 14.09
C ALA A 146 18.38 6.37 15.51
N ALA A 147 17.36 5.78 16.16
CA ALA A 147 17.53 5.14 17.46
C ALA A 147 18.24 3.78 17.38
N GLY A 148 18.43 3.21 16.19
CA GLY A 148 19.15 1.95 15.95
C GLY A 148 18.25 0.75 15.70
N PHE A 149 16.92 0.92 15.75
CA PHE A 149 15.96 -0.14 15.47
C PHE A 149 15.86 -0.43 13.98
N ARG A 150 15.44 -1.65 13.63
CA ARG A 150 15.23 -2.08 12.24
C ARG A 150 13.87 -2.72 12.04
N ASP A 151 13.52 -3.67 12.89
CA ASP A 151 12.20 -4.31 12.84
C ASP A 151 11.74 -4.63 14.26
N ILE A 152 11.06 -3.66 14.86
CA ILE A 152 10.54 -3.79 16.21
C ILE A 152 9.34 -4.75 16.31
N PHE A 153 8.75 -5.16 15.17
CA PHE A 153 7.58 -6.03 15.11
C PHE A 153 7.90 -7.46 14.62
N ALA A 154 9.15 -7.78 14.29
CA ALA A 154 9.55 -9.09 13.77
C ALA A 154 9.05 -10.28 14.61
N ALA A 155 9.18 -10.18 15.94
CA ALA A 155 8.77 -11.25 16.85
C ALA A 155 7.26 -11.50 16.82
N VAL A 156 6.45 -10.43 16.83
CA VAL A 156 4.99 -10.57 16.79
C VAL A 156 4.51 -11.00 15.40
N LYS A 157 5.10 -10.49 14.31
CA LYS A 157 4.81 -10.96 12.95
C LYS A 157 5.03 -12.47 12.81
N THR A 158 6.17 -12.97 13.31
CA THR A 158 6.49 -14.41 13.28
C THR A 158 5.43 -15.22 14.05
N ALA A 159 5.12 -14.82 15.28
CA ALA A 159 4.15 -15.53 16.11
C ALA A 159 2.74 -15.54 15.48
N GLU A 160 2.31 -14.45 14.86
CA GLU A 160 1.01 -14.37 14.20
C GLU A 160 0.97 -15.14 12.87
N ASN A 161 2.06 -15.14 12.10
CA ASN A 161 2.20 -15.98 10.91
C ASN A 161 2.03 -17.46 11.27
N ASP A 162 2.74 -17.94 12.30
CA ASP A 162 2.68 -19.33 12.74
C ASP A 162 1.27 -19.73 13.18
N ARG A 163 0.58 -18.86 13.95
CA ARG A 163 -0.81 -19.08 14.37
C ARG A 163 -1.74 -19.13 13.16
N ALA A 164 -1.61 -18.19 12.24
CA ALA A 164 -2.47 -18.10 11.07
C ALA A 164 -2.28 -19.31 10.13
N LEU A 165 -1.04 -19.79 9.94
CA LEU A 165 -0.76 -20.99 9.15
C LEU A 165 -1.48 -22.24 9.70
N GLN A 166 -1.62 -22.36 11.02
CA GLN A 166 -2.37 -23.47 11.63
C GLN A 166 -3.87 -23.42 11.28
N LEU A 167 -4.42 -22.23 11.01
CA LEU A 167 -5.83 -22.03 10.68
C LEU A 167 -6.12 -22.13 9.18
N LEU A 168 -5.12 -21.86 8.34
CA LEU A 168 -5.26 -21.80 6.87
C LEU A 168 -5.95 -23.03 6.25
N PRO A 169 -5.64 -24.30 6.62
CA PRO A 169 -6.31 -25.46 6.04
C PRO A 169 -7.84 -25.45 6.23
N SER A 170 -8.33 -24.89 7.34
CA SER A 170 -9.76 -24.83 7.63
C SER A 170 -10.47 -23.78 6.77
N VAL A 171 -9.84 -22.63 6.54
CA VAL A 171 -10.34 -21.56 5.66
C VAL A 171 -10.37 -22.03 4.20
N ILE A 172 -9.34 -22.76 3.78
CA ILE A 172 -9.29 -23.34 2.42
C ILE A 172 -10.40 -24.37 2.22
N ARG A 173 -10.63 -25.25 3.20
CA ARG A 173 -11.71 -26.24 3.13
C ARG A 173 -13.08 -25.57 3.02
N GLU A 174 -13.32 -24.52 3.81
CA GLU A 174 -14.57 -23.76 3.75
C GLU A 174 -14.82 -23.16 2.35
N LEU A 175 -13.78 -22.63 1.70
CA LEU A 175 -13.87 -22.12 0.33
C LEU A 175 -14.13 -23.25 -0.68
N ASP A 176 -13.49 -24.41 -0.54
CA ASP A 176 -13.65 -25.52 -1.48
C ASP A 176 -15.01 -26.24 -1.35
N GLU A 177 -15.60 -26.24 -0.15
CA GLU A 177 -16.93 -26.80 0.12
C GLU A 177 -18.07 -25.84 -0.25
N LEU A 178 -17.76 -24.58 -0.59
CA LEU A 178 -18.76 -23.56 -0.85
C LEU A 178 -19.54 -23.82 -2.14
N VAL A 179 -20.87 -23.93 -2.02
CA VAL A 179 -21.77 -24.01 -3.17
C VAL A 179 -21.97 -22.61 -3.77
N GLY A 180 -21.89 -22.50 -5.10
CA GLY A 180 -22.11 -21.23 -5.83
C GLY A 180 -20.96 -20.82 -6.75
N GLY A 181 -19.87 -21.60 -6.78
CA GLY A 181 -18.75 -21.41 -7.70
C GLY A 181 -17.95 -20.13 -7.46
N PHE A 182 -17.21 -19.68 -8.47
CA PHE A 182 -16.24 -18.58 -8.35
C PHE A 182 -16.81 -17.30 -7.72
N SER A 183 -18.05 -16.92 -8.05
CA SER A 183 -18.64 -15.70 -7.47
C SER A 183 -18.89 -15.83 -5.96
N ALA A 184 -19.31 -16.99 -5.47
CA ALA A 184 -19.52 -17.22 -4.04
C ALA A 184 -18.17 -17.30 -3.30
N GLU A 185 -17.21 -18.01 -3.89
CA GLU A 185 -15.84 -18.11 -3.35
C GLU A 185 -15.18 -16.73 -3.25
N LEU A 186 -15.35 -15.88 -4.28
CA LEU A 186 -14.83 -14.51 -4.30
C LEU A 186 -15.49 -13.64 -3.24
N GLU A 187 -16.82 -13.74 -3.05
CA GLU A 187 -17.50 -13.00 -1.98
C GLU A 187 -16.95 -13.38 -0.60
N LEU A 188 -16.83 -14.69 -0.33
CA LEU A 188 -16.34 -15.18 0.95
C LEU A 188 -14.88 -14.76 1.19
N ALA A 189 -14.05 -14.84 0.16
CA ALA A 189 -12.65 -14.40 0.23
C ALA A 189 -12.51 -12.90 0.45
N LEU A 190 -13.30 -12.05 -0.23
CA LEU A 190 -13.31 -10.60 -0.02
C LEU A 190 -13.72 -10.22 1.41
N ARG A 191 -14.70 -10.94 1.98
CA ARG A 191 -15.04 -10.79 3.41
C ARG A 191 -13.90 -11.27 4.32
N GLY A 192 -13.18 -12.31 3.92
CA GLY A 192 -11.97 -12.79 4.58
C GLY A 192 -10.87 -11.73 4.65
N VAL A 193 -10.68 -10.93 3.60
CA VAL A 193 -9.72 -9.81 3.60
C VAL A 193 -10.05 -8.81 4.72
N PHE A 194 -11.31 -8.37 4.85
CA PHE A 194 -11.68 -7.46 5.94
C PHE A 194 -11.49 -8.10 7.32
N ALA A 195 -11.82 -9.38 7.47
CA ALA A 195 -11.65 -10.09 8.73
C ALA A 195 -10.17 -10.21 9.14
N GLY A 196 -9.28 -10.45 8.17
CA GLY A 196 -7.84 -10.51 8.37
C GLY A 196 -7.25 -9.14 8.74
N ASN A 197 -7.68 -8.09 8.03
CA ASN A 197 -7.20 -6.73 8.25
C ASN A 197 -7.70 -6.09 9.57
N ILE A 198 -8.57 -6.76 10.36
CA ILE A 198 -8.86 -6.35 11.76
C ILE A 198 -7.59 -6.37 12.61
N PHE A 199 -6.68 -7.31 12.35
CA PHE A 199 -5.43 -7.40 13.10
C PHE A 199 -4.41 -6.38 12.57
N ASP A 200 -4.35 -5.22 13.23
CA ASP A 200 -3.43 -4.13 12.90
C ASP A 200 -2.83 -3.56 14.19
N LEU A 201 -1.50 -3.70 14.34
CA LEU A 201 -0.77 -3.28 15.53
C LEU A 201 -0.36 -1.80 15.48
N GLY A 202 -0.57 -1.12 14.35
CA GLY A 202 -0.34 0.31 14.15
C GLY A 202 -1.51 1.19 14.57
N ALA A 203 -2.73 0.64 14.64
CA ALA A 203 -3.91 1.34 15.13
C ALA A 203 -4.11 1.13 16.64
N ALA A 204 -4.39 2.21 17.38
CA ALA A 204 -4.47 2.24 18.85
C ALA A 204 -5.66 1.47 19.48
N ALA A 205 -6.28 0.51 18.78
CA ALA A 205 -7.52 -0.15 19.23
C ALA A 205 -7.67 -1.65 18.92
N SER A 206 -6.62 -2.37 18.48
CA SER A 206 -6.78 -3.76 18.00
C SER A 206 -6.20 -4.86 18.92
N ALA A 207 -5.89 -4.58 20.19
CA ALA A 207 -5.14 -5.50 21.06
C ALA A 207 -5.98 -6.55 21.84
N GLU A 208 -7.26 -6.75 21.54
CA GLU A 208 -8.14 -7.65 22.33
C GLU A 208 -8.86 -8.71 21.49
N LEU A 209 -8.12 -9.48 20.68
CA LEU A 209 -8.64 -10.68 20.00
C LEU A 209 -7.68 -11.87 20.15
N HIS A 210 -7.47 -12.37 21.38
CA HIS A 210 -6.83 -13.67 21.60
C HIS A 210 -7.62 -14.51 22.60
N ALA A 211 -8.24 -15.60 22.12
CA ALA A 211 -8.39 -16.91 22.80
C ALA A 211 -9.47 -17.82 22.16
N ALA A 212 -9.40 -18.20 20.86
CA ALA A 212 -10.38 -19.17 20.33
C ALA A 212 -10.05 -19.93 19.03
N GLY A 213 -8.82 -20.41 18.78
CA GLY A 213 -8.54 -21.39 17.70
C GLY A 213 -9.12 -21.08 16.30
N GLY A 214 -9.35 -22.11 15.47
CA GLY A 214 -9.81 -21.94 14.07
C GLY A 214 -11.25 -21.44 13.90
N GLY A 215 -12.10 -21.54 14.93
CA GLY A 215 -13.42 -20.93 14.94
C GLY A 215 -13.39 -19.40 15.07
N ALA A 216 -12.25 -18.83 15.50
CA ALA A 216 -12.10 -17.39 15.68
C ALA A 216 -12.20 -16.62 14.37
N PHE A 217 -11.51 -17.03 13.30
CA PHE A 217 -11.48 -16.26 12.04
C PHE A 217 -12.85 -16.21 11.33
N ALA A 218 -13.56 -17.34 11.27
CA ALA A 218 -14.92 -17.37 10.72
C ALA A 218 -15.88 -16.51 11.56
N SER A 219 -15.72 -16.51 12.88
CA SER A 219 -16.50 -15.67 13.81
C SER A 219 -16.19 -14.19 13.61
N THR A 220 -14.91 -13.82 13.49
CA THR A 220 -14.46 -12.46 13.14
C THR A 220 -15.08 -11.98 11.83
N ARG A 221 -15.06 -12.83 10.79
CA ARG A 221 -15.70 -12.52 9.50
C ARG A 221 -17.23 -12.37 9.60
N ALA A 222 -17.88 -13.15 10.47
CA ALA A 222 -19.32 -13.04 10.70
C ALA A 222 -19.71 -11.78 11.51
N GLN A 223 -18.77 -11.19 12.25
CA GLN A 223 -18.96 -9.99 13.06
C GLN A 223 -18.65 -8.67 12.33
N LEU A 224 -18.25 -8.74 11.05
CA LEU A 224 -18.13 -7.54 10.21
C LEU A 224 -19.43 -6.72 10.25
N LEU A 225 -19.30 -5.39 10.21
CA LEU A 225 -20.48 -4.52 10.23
C LEU A 225 -21.45 -4.85 9.09
N PRO A 226 -22.77 -4.75 9.32
CA PRO A 226 -23.75 -5.02 8.30
C PRO A 226 -23.65 -4.01 7.15
N ARG A 227 -23.86 -4.51 5.93
CA ARG A 227 -23.94 -3.71 4.70
C ARG A 227 -25.17 -2.78 4.75
N PRO A 228 -25.15 -1.59 4.12
CA PRO A 228 -24.05 -1.07 3.31
C PRO A 228 -22.85 -0.63 4.17
N TRP A 229 -21.65 -0.95 3.70
CA TRP A 229 -20.40 -0.47 4.28
C TRP A 229 -20.13 1.01 3.95
N ALA A 230 -19.05 1.58 4.50
CA ALA A 230 -18.63 2.96 4.24
C ALA A 230 -18.47 3.26 2.73
N VAL A 231 -17.86 2.31 2.00
CA VAL A 231 -17.91 2.21 0.55
C VAL A 231 -18.22 0.76 0.21
N ASP A 232 -19.27 0.51 -0.56
CA ASP A 232 -19.80 -0.83 -0.78
C ASP A 232 -20.09 -1.08 -2.25
N ASN A 233 -19.05 -1.45 -3.00
CA ASN A 233 -19.16 -1.91 -4.38
C ASN A 233 -19.06 -3.44 -4.49
N LEU A 234 -19.28 -4.19 -3.40
CA LEU A 234 -19.15 -5.65 -3.43
C LEU A 234 -20.06 -6.28 -4.49
N ASP A 235 -21.32 -5.84 -4.57
CA ASP A 235 -22.27 -6.37 -5.57
C ASP A 235 -21.84 -6.04 -7.00
N GLU A 236 -21.16 -4.91 -7.24
CA GLU A 236 -20.66 -4.53 -8.56
C GLU A 236 -19.54 -5.46 -9.03
N VAL A 237 -18.60 -5.79 -8.13
CA VAL A 237 -17.53 -6.76 -8.39
C VAL A 237 -18.11 -8.14 -8.69
N LEU A 238 -19.08 -8.57 -7.88
CA LEU A 238 -19.75 -9.86 -8.06
C LEU A 238 -20.55 -9.90 -9.36
N ALA A 239 -21.17 -8.80 -9.78
CA ALA A 239 -21.86 -8.71 -11.06
C ALA A 239 -20.90 -8.85 -12.26
N VAL A 240 -19.69 -8.28 -12.18
CA VAL A 240 -18.66 -8.41 -13.23
C VAL A 240 -18.28 -9.88 -13.45
N VAL A 241 -18.04 -10.63 -12.36
CA VAL A 241 -17.63 -12.04 -12.46
C VAL A 241 -18.79 -12.99 -12.80
N ARG A 242 -20.04 -12.60 -12.51
CA ARG A 242 -21.26 -13.35 -12.91
C ARG A 242 -21.68 -13.13 -14.36
N GLY A 243 -21.24 -12.03 -15.00
CA GLY A 243 -21.69 -11.62 -16.33
C GLY A 243 -21.41 -12.66 -17.43
N THR A 244 -22.12 -12.57 -18.55
CA THR A 244 -22.07 -13.54 -19.67
C THR A 244 -20.73 -13.64 -20.39
N ARG A 245 -19.86 -12.62 -20.27
CA ARG A 245 -18.47 -12.70 -20.74
C ARG A 245 -17.50 -13.26 -19.70
N GLY A 246 -17.98 -13.49 -18.46
CA GLY A 246 -17.24 -14.00 -17.31
C GLY A 246 -15.85 -13.38 -17.26
N ALA A 247 -15.75 -12.09 -16.95
CA ALA A 247 -14.46 -11.41 -16.94
C ALA A 247 -13.55 -12.13 -15.93
N ARG A 248 -12.68 -12.98 -16.46
CA ARG A 248 -11.61 -13.62 -15.72
C ARG A 248 -10.39 -12.76 -15.97
N TRP A 249 -9.96 -12.07 -14.92
CA TRP A 249 -8.69 -11.35 -14.93
C TRP A 249 -7.58 -12.34 -15.29
N ARG A 250 -6.73 -11.97 -16.24
CA ARG A 250 -5.61 -12.82 -16.66
C ARG A 250 -4.47 -12.72 -15.67
N GLN A 251 -4.23 -11.53 -15.13
CA GLN A 251 -3.19 -11.28 -14.15
C GLN A 251 -3.59 -10.18 -13.17
N ALA A 252 -3.47 -10.47 -11.89
CA ALA A 252 -3.76 -9.55 -10.79
C ALA A 252 -2.51 -9.22 -9.99
N ALA A 253 -2.33 -7.96 -9.62
CA ALA A 253 -1.37 -7.56 -8.60
C ALA A 253 -2.09 -7.19 -7.31
N LEU A 254 -1.75 -7.90 -6.23
CA LEU A 254 -2.31 -7.74 -4.90
C LEU A 254 -1.25 -7.08 -4.01
N PHE A 255 -1.44 -5.80 -3.69
CA PHE A 255 -0.62 -5.09 -2.72
C PHE A 255 -1.13 -5.43 -1.32
N VAL A 256 -0.35 -6.25 -0.62
CA VAL A 256 -0.68 -6.77 0.72
C VAL A 256 -0.25 -5.78 1.80
N ASP A 257 -0.92 -5.85 2.95
CA ASP A 257 -0.70 -5.03 4.14
C ASP A 257 0.05 -5.82 5.22
N ASN A 258 -0.66 -6.44 6.16
CA ASN A 258 -0.08 -6.98 7.39
C ASN A 258 0.38 -8.44 7.28
N ALA A 259 1.37 -8.81 8.10
CA ALA A 259 1.65 -10.20 8.44
C ALA A 259 0.50 -10.82 9.27
N GLY A 260 0.56 -12.14 9.46
CA GLY A 260 -0.37 -12.88 10.30
C GLY A 260 -1.71 -13.17 9.59
N PRO A 261 -2.84 -13.13 10.33
CA PRO A 261 -4.16 -13.43 9.77
C PRO A 261 -4.53 -12.66 8.51
N ASP A 262 -4.04 -11.43 8.36
CA ASP A 262 -4.32 -10.59 7.19
C ASP A 262 -3.84 -11.25 5.90
N VAL A 263 -2.52 -11.38 5.71
CA VAL A 263 -1.99 -12.03 4.52
C VAL A 263 -2.32 -13.53 4.47
N VAL A 264 -2.26 -14.25 5.60
CA VAL A 264 -2.38 -15.72 5.60
C VAL A 264 -3.82 -16.18 5.43
N LEU A 265 -4.81 -15.54 6.07
CA LEU A 265 -6.21 -15.97 6.08
C LEU A 265 -7.13 -15.08 5.24
N GLY A 266 -6.69 -13.88 4.87
CA GLY A 266 -7.38 -12.98 3.95
C GLY A 266 -6.81 -13.04 2.53
N MET A 267 -5.59 -12.51 2.35
CA MET A 267 -5.04 -12.28 1.02
C MET A 267 -4.58 -13.53 0.28
N LEU A 268 -3.96 -14.51 0.95
CA LEU A 268 -3.58 -15.79 0.32
C LEU A 268 -4.82 -16.60 -0.12
N PRO A 269 -5.91 -16.72 0.67
CA PRO A 269 -7.15 -17.31 0.20
C PRO A 269 -7.79 -16.56 -0.96
N LEU A 270 -7.77 -15.22 -0.96
CA LEU A 270 -8.21 -14.43 -2.12
C LEU A 270 -7.37 -14.73 -3.37
N ALA A 271 -6.04 -14.74 -3.24
CA ALA A 271 -5.12 -15.13 -4.30
C ALA A 271 -5.42 -16.54 -4.83
N ARG A 272 -5.69 -17.49 -3.93
CA ARG A 272 -6.07 -18.87 -4.27
C ARG A 272 -7.36 -18.94 -5.07
N VAL A 273 -8.39 -18.17 -4.71
CA VAL A 273 -9.66 -18.09 -5.45
C VAL A 273 -9.43 -17.54 -6.87
N LEU A 274 -8.59 -16.52 -7.02
CA LEU A 274 -8.20 -15.98 -8.34
C LEU A 274 -7.42 -17.01 -9.17
N LEU A 275 -6.45 -17.70 -8.56
CA LEU A 275 -5.69 -18.78 -9.19
C LEU A 275 -6.60 -19.92 -9.67
N LYS A 276 -7.57 -20.34 -8.85
CA LYS A 276 -8.57 -21.36 -9.19
C LYS A 276 -9.40 -20.97 -10.42
N ALA A 277 -9.62 -19.68 -10.63
CA ALA A 277 -10.29 -19.14 -11.81
C ALA A 277 -9.38 -19.00 -13.05
N GLY A 278 -8.06 -19.20 -12.90
CA GLY A 278 -7.06 -19.11 -13.95
C GLY A 278 -6.28 -17.77 -14.01
N THR A 279 -6.44 -16.91 -13.00
CA THR A 279 -5.70 -15.65 -12.90
C THR A 279 -4.29 -15.88 -12.38
N LYS A 280 -3.28 -15.32 -13.04
CA LYS A 280 -1.92 -15.22 -12.47
C LYS A 280 -1.88 -14.15 -11.38
N VAL A 281 -1.16 -14.38 -10.29
CA VAL A 281 -1.15 -13.47 -9.13
C VAL A 281 0.26 -13.00 -8.82
N LEU A 282 0.42 -11.68 -8.68
CA LEU A 282 1.59 -11.06 -8.08
C LEU A 282 1.23 -10.59 -6.68
N LEU A 283 1.96 -11.05 -5.67
CA LEU A 283 1.86 -10.54 -4.31
C LEU A 283 2.88 -9.43 -4.12
N MET A 284 2.42 -8.18 -4.08
CA MET A 284 3.26 -6.98 -3.97
C MET A 284 3.44 -6.64 -2.49
N ALA A 285 4.67 -6.75 -1.98
CA ALA A 285 4.98 -6.54 -0.57
C ALA A 285 6.12 -5.53 -0.38
N ASN A 286 6.27 -4.97 0.82
CA ASN A 286 7.29 -3.98 1.11
C ASN A 286 8.72 -4.53 0.94
N ARG A 287 9.68 -3.65 0.65
CA ARG A 287 11.10 -4.00 0.67
C ARG A 287 11.56 -4.19 2.11
N GLY A 288 11.32 -3.18 2.96
CA GLY A 288 11.72 -3.14 4.35
C GLY A 288 10.54 -3.18 5.32
N PRO A 289 10.83 -3.53 6.58
CA PRO A 289 9.82 -3.59 7.64
C PRO A 289 9.28 -2.20 8.00
N THR A 290 8.01 -2.16 8.36
CA THR A 290 7.31 -0.96 8.86
C THR A 290 6.06 -1.43 9.58
N ILE A 291 5.92 -1.08 10.86
CA ILE A 291 4.88 -1.66 11.72
C ILE A 291 4.86 -3.20 11.57
N ASN A 292 3.69 -3.82 11.45
CA ASN A 292 3.51 -5.25 11.26
C ASN A 292 3.25 -5.64 9.80
N ASP A 293 3.55 -4.75 8.84
CA ASP A 293 3.48 -5.05 7.42
C ASP A 293 4.39 -6.22 7.04
N ILE A 294 3.91 -7.07 6.15
CA ILE A 294 4.70 -8.17 5.62
C ILE A 294 5.70 -7.65 4.57
N THR A 295 6.97 -8.00 4.71
CA THR A 295 7.99 -7.71 3.69
C THR A 295 7.98 -8.77 2.60
N ALA A 296 8.56 -8.44 1.44
CA ALA A 296 8.70 -9.38 0.33
C ALA A 296 9.56 -10.60 0.71
N GLU A 297 10.62 -10.39 1.50
CA GLU A 297 11.47 -11.48 2.00
C GLU A 297 10.70 -12.45 2.89
N GLU A 298 9.94 -11.92 3.87
CA GLU A 298 9.11 -12.73 4.76
C GLU A 298 8.00 -13.44 3.99
N LEU A 299 7.33 -12.75 3.05
CA LEU A 299 6.23 -13.31 2.28
C LEU A 299 6.67 -14.44 1.36
N VAL A 300 7.90 -14.42 0.84
CA VAL A 300 8.44 -15.55 0.07
C VAL A 300 8.51 -16.82 0.92
N GLN A 301 8.96 -16.72 2.17
CA GLN A 301 9.02 -17.89 3.06
C GLN A 301 7.62 -18.33 3.49
N LEU A 302 6.75 -17.38 3.81
CA LEU A 302 5.38 -17.64 4.22
C LEU A 302 4.57 -18.31 3.11
N LEU A 303 4.74 -17.88 1.85
CA LEU A 303 4.11 -18.50 0.69
C LEU A 303 4.55 -19.95 0.50
N ARG A 304 5.84 -20.27 0.75
CA ARG A 304 6.34 -21.65 0.70
C ARG A 304 5.68 -22.51 1.78
N GLN A 305 5.57 -22.00 3.00
CA GLN A 305 4.89 -22.71 4.09
C GLN A 305 3.40 -22.94 3.78
N ALA A 306 2.71 -21.94 3.26
CA ALA A 306 1.32 -22.06 2.82
C ALA A 306 1.14 -23.08 1.68
N ALA A 307 2.09 -23.14 0.74
CA ALA A 307 2.11 -24.12 -0.35
C ALA A 307 2.30 -25.58 0.14
N GLU A 308 2.91 -25.81 1.30
CA GLU A 308 2.94 -27.15 1.90
C GLU A 308 1.56 -27.58 2.42
N LEU A 309 0.71 -26.62 2.77
CA LEU A 309 -0.63 -26.86 3.34
C LEU A 309 -1.73 -26.98 2.28
N ASP A 310 -1.51 -26.53 1.05
CA ASP A 310 -2.51 -26.51 -0.03
C ASP A 310 -1.93 -26.89 -1.40
N GLY A 311 -2.54 -27.90 -2.04
CA GLY A 311 -2.09 -28.41 -3.33
C GLY A 311 -2.20 -27.41 -4.48
N LEU A 312 -3.21 -26.53 -4.46
CA LEU A 312 -3.41 -25.52 -5.51
C LEU A 312 -2.31 -24.45 -5.43
N LEU A 313 -2.05 -23.91 -4.24
CA LEU A 313 -0.94 -22.99 -4.00
C LEU A 313 0.40 -23.63 -4.36
N ARG A 314 0.63 -24.90 -4.00
CA ARG A 314 1.85 -25.63 -4.39
C ARG A 314 2.06 -25.66 -5.90
N MET A 315 1.02 -26.02 -6.64
CA MET A 315 1.06 -26.04 -8.10
C MET A 315 1.27 -24.64 -8.69
N ALA A 316 0.60 -23.63 -8.13
CA ALA A 316 0.72 -22.24 -8.58
C ALA A 316 2.15 -21.69 -8.38
N VAL A 317 2.78 -21.99 -7.24
CA VAL A 317 4.18 -21.62 -6.97
C VAL A 317 5.12 -22.33 -7.95
N ALA A 318 4.96 -23.64 -8.14
CA ALA A 318 5.81 -24.43 -9.03
C ALA A 318 5.69 -24.03 -10.51
N SER A 319 4.55 -23.47 -10.92
CA SER A 319 4.28 -23.00 -12.27
C SER A 319 4.46 -21.48 -12.45
N GLU A 320 4.98 -20.79 -11.43
CA GLU A 320 5.14 -19.32 -11.39
C GLU A 320 3.85 -18.54 -11.69
N ASN A 321 2.68 -19.18 -11.47
CA ASN A 321 1.39 -18.51 -11.58
C ASN A 321 1.08 -17.67 -10.34
N ILE A 322 1.80 -17.88 -9.23
CA ILE A 322 1.88 -16.95 -8.11
C ILE A 322 3.34 -16.69 -7.74
N ARG A 323 3.69 -15.43 -7.54
CA ARG A 323 5.00 -15.04 -7.01
C ARG A 323 4.94 -13.74 -6.23
N VAL A 324 5.91 -13.57 -5.33
CA VAL A 324 6.10 -12.33 -4.58
C VAL A 324 6.94 -11.36 -5.41
N VAL A 325 6.58 -10.08 -5.38
CA VAL A 325 7.30 -8.99 -6.03
C VAL A 325 7.53 -7.88 -5.01
N CYS A 326 8.77 -7.41 -4.93
CA CYS A 326 9.13 -6.34 -4.03
C CYS A 326 8.63 -4.98 -4.57
N SER A 327 7.70 -4.33 -3.85
CA SER A 327 7.12 -3.05 -4.25
C SER A 327 8.15 -1.91 -4.25
N GLY A 328 9.21 -2.03 -3.43
CA GLY A 328 10.17 -0.95 -3.17
C GLY A 328 9.70 0.08 -2.14
N SER A 329 8.51 -0.08 -1.56
CA SER A 329 8.03 0.72 -0.43
C SER A 329 8.59 0.19 0.89
N ASP A 330 8.85 1.09 1.84
CA ASP A 330 9.25 0.79 3.22
C ASP A 330 8.32 1.50 4.23
N LEU A 331 7.05 1.73 3.85
CA LEU A 331 6.06 2.47 4.65
C LEU A 331 4.72 1.72 4.72
N PRO A 332 3.88 1.99 5.74
CA PRO A 332 2.55 1.37 5.89
C PRO A 332 1.50 1.99 4.96
N VAL A 333 1.93 3.00 4.22
CA VAL A 333 1.24 3.60 3.09
C VAL A 333 2.08 3.40 1.84
N ILE A 334 1.51 3.60 0.66
CA ILE A 334 2.26 3.42 -0.59
C ILE A 334 2.05 4.57 -1.57
N ASP A 335 3.17 5.14 -2.02
CA ASP A 335 3.21 6.02 -3.18
C ASP A 335 3.43 5.17 -4.44
N LEU A 336 2.37 4.95 -5.21
CA LEU A 336 2.42 4.15 -6.44
C LEU A 336 3.25 4.80 -7.56
N THR A 337 3.69 6.05 -7.41
CA THR A 337 4.61 6.70 -8.35
C THR A 337 6.08 6.34 -8.09
N GLN A 338 6.38 5.72 -6.96
CA GLN A 338 7.73 5.41 -6.48
C GLN A 338 7.98 3.89 -6.36
N LEU A 339 7.27 3.09 -7.16
CA LEU A 339 7.47 1.64 -7.18
C LEU A 339 8.87 1.26 -7.70
N SER A 340 9.37 0.12 -7.23
CA SER A 340 10.59 -0.48 -7.74
C SER A 340 10.47 -0.78 -9.25
N LYS A 341 11.60 -0.78 -9.96
CA LYS A 341 11.61 -1.16 -11.38
C LYS A 341 11.02 -2.55 -11.60
N GLU A 342 11.34 -3.50 -10.72
CA GLU A 342 10.80 -4.86 -10.76
C GLU A 342 9.26 -4.85 -10.66
N ALA A 343 8.70 -4.08 -9.73
CA ALA A 343 7.26 -3.95 -9.56
C ALA A 343 6.57 -3.34 -10.78
N VAL A 344 7.14 -2.28 -11.35
CA VAL A 344 6.61 -1.65 -12.57
C VAL A 344 6.64 -2.63 -13.73
N ASP A 345 7.77 -3.32 -13.95
CA ASP A 345 7.91 -4.28 -15.04
C ASP A 345 6.95 -5.47 -14.88
N ALA A 346 6.80 -6.00 -13.66
CA ALA A 346 5.93 -7.14 -13.38
C ALA A 346 4.44 -6.82 -13.57
N THR A 347 4.03 -5.57 -13.32
CA THR A 347 2.62 -5.15 -13.35
C THR A 347 2.15 -4.68 -14.73
N ALA A 348 3.02 -4.65 -15.74
CA ALA A 348 2.71 -4.15 -17.07
C ALA A 348 1.51 -4.84 -17.76
N ASP A 349 1.34 -6.14 -17.52
CA ASP A 349 0.27 -6.96 -18.12
C ASP A 349 -0.92 -7.19 -17.17
N CYS A 350 -0.92 -6.59 -15.97
CA CYS A 350 -2.02 -6.74 -15.03
C CYS A 350 -3.31 -6.12 -15.57
N ASP A 351 -4.40 -6.87 -15.48
CA ASP A 351 -5.76 -6.40 -15.76
C ASP A 351 -6.63 -6.29 -14.50
N LEU A 352 -6.05 -6.55 -13.32
CA LEU A 352 -6.60 -6.23 -12.01
C LEU A 352 -5.51 -5.71 -11.05
N ILE A 353 -5.79 -4.63 -10.35
CA ILE A 353 -4.99 -4.17 -9.20
C ILE A 353 -5.84 -4.23 -7.93
N ILE A 354 -5.37 -4.93 -6.91
CA ILE A 354 -5.99 -4.93 -5.58
C ILE A 354 -5.03 -4.23 -4.62
N LEU A 355 -5.50 -3.16 -3.98
CA LEU A 355 -4.82 -2.48 -2.89
C LEU A 355 -5.52 -2.84 -1.59
N GLU A 356 -4.78 -3.38 -0.64
CA GLU A 356 -5.30 -3.81 0.64
C GLU A 356 -4.73 -2.95 1.79
N GLY A 357 -5.50 -2.78 2.86
CA GLY A 357 -5.11 -2.02 4.05
C GLY A 357 -5.58 -0.57 4.08
N MET A 358 -5.74 -0.02 5.29
CA MET A 358 -6.16 1.37 5.49
C MET A 358 -5.14 2.36 4.92
N GLY A 359 -3.85 2.15 5.21
CA GLY A 359 -2.79 3.06 4.76
C GLY A 359 -2.65 3.08 3.23
N ARG A 360 -2.51 1.90 2.60
CA ARG A 360 -2.31 1.77 1.15
C ARG A 360 -3.59 2.07 0.36
N ALA A 361 -4.73 1.53 0.76
CA ALA A 361 -5.95 1.58 -0.05
C ALA A 361 -6.85 2.78 0.26
N ILE A 362 -6.88 3.26 1.51
CA ILE A 362 -7.79 4.33 1.95
C ILE A 362 -7.08 5.68 2.05
N GLU A 363 -5.99 5.76 2.81
CA GLU A 363 -5.34 7.03 3.13
C GLU A 363 -4.56 7.60 1.93
N THR A 364 -3.98 6.73 1.09
CA THR A 364 -3.13 7.13 -0.04
C THR A 364 -3.74 6.94 -1.43
N ASN A 365 -4.50 5.86 -1.68
CA ASN A 365 -4.85 5.49 -3.06
C ASN A 365 -6.35 5.27 -3.31
N LEU A 366 -7.24 5.70 -2.42
CA LEU A 366 -8.70 5.45 -2.54
C LEU A 366 -9.27 5.92 -3.88
N TYR A 367 -8.79 7.07 -4.36
CA TYR A 367 -9.23 7.69 -5.60
C TYR A 367 -8.24 7.52 -6.77
N ALA A 368 -7.20 6.69 -6.59
CA ALA A 368 -6.27 6.38 -7.66
C ALA A 368 -7.00 5.69 -8.82
N ARG A 369 -6.80 6.20 -10.04
CA ARG A 369 -7.39 5.66 -11.26
C ARG A 369 -6.37 4.81 -12.00
N PHE A 370 -6.81 3.66 -12.46
CA PHE A 370 -6.01 2.69 -13.20
C PHE A 370 -6.57 2.49 -14.61
N THR A 371 -5.72 2.00 -15.51
CA THR A 371 -6.13 1.59 -16.87
C THR A 371 -6.86 0.26 -16.90
N CYS A 372 -6.75 -0.52 -15.84
CA CYS A 372 -7.41 -1.79 -15.63
C CYS A 372 -8.42 -1.69 -14.48
N ASP A 373 -9.11 -2.80 -14.21
CA ASP A 373 -9.97 -2.89 -13.03
C ASP A 373 -9.13 -2.71 -11.76
N SER A 374 -9.73 -2.14 -10.73
CA SER A 374 -9.08 -2.03 -9.43
C SER A 374 -10.03 -2.17 -8.25
N LEU A 375 -9.52 -2.78 -7.19
CA LEU A 375 -10.17 -2.90 -5.89
C LEU A 375 -9.32 -2.20 -4.83
N LYS A 376 -9.97 -1.37 -4.01
CA LYS A 376 -9.39 -0.81 -2.79
C LYS A 376 -10.17 -1.42 -1.64
N LEU A 377 -9.49 -2.27 -0.89
CA LEU A 377 -10.03 -3.05 0.22
C LEU A 377 -9.34 -2.59 1.50
N GLY A 378 -10.09 -2.26 2.52
CA GLY A 378 -9.53 -1.99 3.83
C GLY A 378 -10.61 -1.74 4.86
N MET A 379 -10.22 -1.72 6.13
CA MET A 379 -11.10 -1.27 7.19
C MET A 379 -10.68 0.08 7.74
N ILE A 380 -11.66 0.82 8.25
CA ILE A 380 -11.44 2.10 8.91
C ILE A 380 -11.09 1.87 10.39
N LYS A 381 -9.84 2.08 10.78
CA LYS A 381 -9.31 1.80 12.14
C LYS A 381 -9.00 3.05 12.95
N HIS A 382 -9.10 4.23 12.33
CA HIS A 382 -8.95 5.51 13.01
C HIS A 382 -10.26 6.31 13.00
N PRO A 383 -10.70 6.86 14.15
CA PRO A 383 -11.83 7.79 14.21
C PRO A 383 -11.68 8.98 13.24
N GLU A 384 -10.45 9.44 13.05
CA GLU A 384 -10.09 10.53 12.14
C GLU A 384 -10.38 10.14 10.69
N VAL A 385 -10.03 8.91 10.27
CA VAL A 385 -10.42 8.38 8.96
C VAL A 385 -11.94 8.21 8.89
N ALA A 386 -12.58 7.67 9.93
CA ALA A 386 -14.03 7.46 9.97
C ALA A 386 -14.83 8.75 9.78
N ALA A 387 -14.30 9.89 10.26
CA ALA A 387 -14.90 11.21 10.11
C ALA A 387 -15.07 11.64 8.64
N HIS A 388 -14.28 11.08 7.71
CA HIS A 388 -14.41 11.31 6.27
C HIS A 388 -15.45 10.41 5.58
N PHE A 389 -16.07 9.48 6.31
CA PHE A 389 -17.04 8.51 5.80
C PHE A 389 -18.36 8.51 6.61
N SER A 390 -18.73 7.34 7.13
CA SER A 390 -19.95 7.07 7.89
C SER A 390 -19.79 7.35 9.39
N LYS A 391 -18.62 7.80 9.85
CA LYS A 391 -18.24 7.94 11.26
C LYS A 391 -18.25 6.62 12.06
N ARG A 392 -18.32 5.47 11.38
CA ARG A 392 -18.26 4.14 12.00
C ARG A 392 -16.82 3.63 12.01
N LEU A 393 -16.30 3.31 13.19
CA LEU A 393 -15.04 2.58 13.34
C LEU A 393 -15.25 1.12 12.94
N TYR A 394 -14.22 0.49 12.37
CA TYR A 394 -14.22 -0.87 11.83
C TYR A 394 -15.20 -1.09 10.67
N ASP A 395 -15.64 -0.01 10.03
CA ASP A 395 -16.42 -0.07 8.80
C ASP A 395 -15.51 -0.44 7.62
N CYS A 396 -16.08 -1.13 6.64
CA CYS A 396 -15.33 -1.65 5.50
C CYS A 396 -15.34 -0.64 4.34
N VAL A 397 -14.25 -0.62 3.59
CA VAL A 397 -14.16 0.05 2.29
C VAL A 397 -13.93 -1.05 1.25
N CYS A 398 -14.96 -1.33 0.47
CA CYS A 398 -14.89 -2.15 -0.74
C CYS A 398 -15.16 -1.23 -1.92
N LYS A 399 -14.11 -0.59 -2.44
CA LYS A 399 -14.23 0.30 -3.61
C LYS A 399 -13.77 -0.42 -4.86
N PHE A 400 -14.67 -0.53 -5.83
CA PHE A 400 -14.36 -1.06 -7.16
C PHE A 400 -14.37 0.07 -8.17
N ASP A 401 -13.33 0.12 -9.01
CA ASP A 401 -13.29 0.97 -10.18
C ASP A 401 -13.06 0.07 -11.39
N GLN A 402 -14.07 -0.06 -12.25
CA GLN A 402 -13.93 -0.74 -13.52
C GLN A 402 -13.01 0.06 -14.44
N ALA A 403 -12.19 -0.64 -15.24
CA ALA A 403 -11.33 -0.03 -16.25
C ALA A 403 -12.10 1.01 -17.06
N ALA A 404 -11.55 2.22 -17.17
CA ALA A 404 -12.16 3.26 -17.99
C ALA A 404 -12.29 2.72 -19.43
N GLN A 405 -13.53 2.58 -19.93
CA GLN A 405 -13.76 2.22 -21.33
C GLN A 405 -13.00 3.22 -22.19
N GLN A 406 -12.02 2.75 -22.96
CA GLN A 406 -11.40 3.58 -23.98
C GLN A 406 -12.51 4.04 -24.91
N ALA A 407 -12.80 5.34 -24.91
CA ALA A 407 -13.65 5.93 -25.92
C ALA A 407 -13.05 5.51 -27.28
N SER A 408 -13.83 4.78 -28.08
CA SER A 408 -13.41 4.36 -29.41
C SER A 408 -12.90 5.60 -30.15
N PRO A 409 -11.75 5.54 -30.85
CA PRO A 409 -11.29 6.68 -31.63
C PRO A 409 -12.42 7.04 -32.59
N VAL A 410 -12.94 8.26 -32.46
CA VAL A 410 -13.91 8.82 -33.39
C VAL A 410 -13.29 8.66 -34.78
N ARG A 411 -13.86 7.76 -35.59
CA ARG A 411 -13.53 7.68 -37.00
C ARG A 411 -13.88 9.05 -37.58
N VAL A 412 -12.86 9.87 -37.81
CA VAL A 412 -12.98 11.03 -38.68
C VAL A 412 -13.38 10.46 -40.04
N LYS A 413 -14.66 10.64 -40.40
CA LYS A 413 -15.10 10.41 -41.77
C LYS A 413 -14.33 11.41 -42.63
N GLY A 414 -13.61 10.87 -43.61
CA GLY A 414 -12.84 11.65 -44.58
C GLY A 414 -13.70 12.51 -45.49
#